data_AF-A0A2D6JNW7-F1
#
_entry.id   AF-A0A2D6JNW7-F1
#
_cell.length_a   1.000
_cell.length_b   1.000
_cell.length_c   1.000
_cell.angle_alpha   90.00
_cell.angle_beta   90.00
_cell.angle_gamma   90.00
#
_symmetry.space_group_name_H-M   'P 1'
#
loop_
_entity.id
_entity.type
_entity.pdbx_description
1 polymer ?
#
loop_
_entity_poly.entity_id
_entity_poly.type
_entity_poly.pdbx_seq_one_letter_code
_entity_poly.pdbx_strand_id
1 'polypeptide(L)'
;MVEWELVPIEIEQPHSVPDLITAAGRLSPAPDVVVDDDGESLKITYRWRALPTGDYTLCMHGSPQKIQSYSWTGVFGYEGLGPTDPSGFSSASYYPQGAALAGDVDRAEALNSHGAGLLLVSTVMLILFLVVAMRPTTAYGVRFGLFVPGVLMLLVGGILHPLWAMADEVQHQDEITLETLIEMRLQQLWDVSAEGVPEQTLYTHTGATWGMLEGERLKMKLDIEEAIPLDDGRWQLLVPELESLRLDQAIFGQVAKGETQQSQEGMLESQTVRFILLAGRSLLLDLLILEAMLVVEDKPESSVIHIDTEMLAAPATGSFAAPAWSTRPASVSTDDWVRLQGSLFPERISISLCDCDLDLLDVMFLPSDGFDLGDIPPSSWGVKSASGLLPYGGALMLGGLALGLAATWMEVQRKSKAEQLALEFATQNTNQWN
;
A
#
# COMPACT_ATOMS: atom_id res chain seq x y z
N MET A 1 4.89 20.85 -25.10
CA MET A 1 6.26 21.34 -24.85
C MET A 1 7.16 20.86 -25.97
N VAL A 2 8.04 21.72 -26.47
CA VAL A 2 9.09 21.37 -27.44
C VAL A 2 10.42 21.83 -26.86
N GLU A 3 11.39 20.94 -26.79
CA GLU A 3 12.75 21.21 -26.31
C GLU A 3 13.72 21.12 -27.48
N TRP A 4 14.52 22.17 -27.67
CA TRP A 4 15.47 22.30 -28.75
C TRP A 4 16.90 22.23 -28.21
N GLU A 5 17.74 21.42 -28.85
CA GLU A 5 19.16 21.34 -28.53
C GLU A 5 19.87 22.60 -29.02
N LEU A 6 20.78 23.18 -28.21
CA LEU A 6 21.53 24.35 -28.61
C LEU A 6 22.50 24.03 -29.75
N VAL A 7 22.42 24.82 -30.83
CA VAL A 7 23.31 24.72 -31.99
C VAL A 7 23.77 26.13 -32.38
N PRO A 8 24.91 26.26 -33.09
CA PRO A 8 25.32 27.55 -33.63
C PRO A 8 24.24 28.21 -34.49
N ILE A 9 24.10 29.53 -34.40
CA ILE A 9 23.05 30.33 -35.03
C ILE A 9 22.95 30.13 -36.55
N GLU A 10 24.06 29.72 -37.19
CA GLU A 10 24.13 29.41 -38.61
C GLU A 10 23.27 28.21 -39.02
N ILE A 11 23.08 27.23 -38.11
CA ILE A 11 22.32 25.99 -38.36
C ILE A 11 21.02 25.89 -37.54
N GLU A 12 20.77 26.86 -36.66
CA GLU A 12 19.63 26.92 -35.73
C GLU A 12 18.28 27.13 -36.43
N GLN A 13 17.30 26.26 -36.16
CA GLN A 13 15.96 26.34 -36.73
C GLN A 13 15.19 27.57 -36.19
N PRO A 14 14.34 28.22 -37.00
CA PRO A 14 13.46 29.26 -36.49
C PRO A 14 12.38 28.63 -35.61
N HIS A 15 12.28 29.07 -34.35
CA HIS A 15 11.26 28.60 -33.42
C HIS A 15 9.93 29.36 -33.59
N SER A 16 9.39 29.36 -34.80
CA SER A 16 8.08 29.95 -35.07
C SER A 16 6.97 29.17 -34.37
N VAL A 17 5.93 29.87 -33.95
CA VAL A 17 4.73 29.25 -33.39
C VAL A 17 4.18 28.21 -34.38
N PRO A 18 4.03 26.94 -33.96
CA PRO A 18 3.53 25.88 -34.83
C PRO A 18 2.04 26.07 -35.11
N ASP A 19 1.63 25.62 -36.29
CA ASP A 19 0.23 25.67 -36.69
C ASP A 19 -0.51 24.46 -36.12
N LEU A 20 -1.64 24.69 -35.48
CA LEU A 20 -2.55 23.63 -35.07
C LEU A 20 -3.78 23.68 -35.98
N ILE A 21 -4.02 22.61 -36.73
CA ILE A 21 -5.05 22.55 -37.77
C ILE A 21 -6.12 21.53 -37.36
N THR A 22 -7.37 21.98 -37.28
CA THR A 22 -8.55 21.12 -37.05
C THR A 22 -8.76 20.11 -38.18
N ALA A 23 -9.51 19.03 -37.92
CA ALA A 23 -9.95 18.07 -38.94
C ALA A 23 -10.69 18.71 -40.14
N ALA A 24 -11.30 19.89 -39.94
CA ALA A 24 -11.94 20.67 -41.00
C ALA A 24 -10.96 21.53 -41.84
N GLY A 25 -9.65 21.40 -41.61
CA GLY A 25 -8.61 22.17 -42.30
C GLY A 25 -8.50 23.63 -41.85
N ARG A 26 -9.12 24.01 -40.72
CA ARG A 26 -9.04 25.36 -40.17
C ARG A 26 -7.93 25.48 -39.13
N LEU A 27 -7.19 26.58 -39.16
CA LEU A 27 -6.23 26.95 -38.13
C LEU A 27 -6.95 27.25 -36.79
N SER A 28 -6.40 26.70 -35.72
CA SER A 28 -6.79 26.98 -34.33
C SER A 28 -6.32 28.37 -33.90
N PRO A 29 -6.85 28.90 -32.77
CA PRO A 29 -6.35 30.14 -32.17
C PRO A 29 -4.85 30.09 -31.90
N ALA A 30 -4.21 31.26 -31.82
CA ALA A 30 -2.81 31.35 -31.42
C ALA A 30 -2.65 30.82 -29.98
N PRO A 31 -1.63 29.98 -29.71
CA PRO A 31 -1.34 29.50 -28.36
C PRO A 31 -0.76 30.60 -27.47
N ASP A 32 -0.91 30.44 -26.16
CA ASP A 32 -0.01 31.09 -25.22
C ASP A 32 1.39 30.48 -25.37
N VAL A 33 2.42 31.32 -25.43
CA VAL A 33 3.81 30.89 -25.60
C VAL A 33 4.60 31.25 -24.35
N VAL A 34 5.17 30.24 -23.70
CA VAL A 34 6.14 30.41 -22.60
C VAL A 34 7.48 29.90 -23.09
N VAL A 35 8.50 30.75 -23.02
CA VAL A 35 9.87 30.44 -23.43
C VAL A 35 10.75 30.42 -22.18
N ASP A 36 11.50 29.35 -22.01
CA ASP A 36 12.49 29.19 -20.97
C ASP A 36 13.83 28.80 -21.62
N ASP A 37 14.89 29.49 -21.22
CA ASP A 37 16.25 29.32 -21.78
C ASP A 37 17.22 29.23 -20.60
N ASP A 38 17.71 28.02 -20.36
CA ASP A 38 18.61 27.70 -19.25
C ASP A 38 20.10 27.71 -19.67
N GLY A 39 20.41 28.09 -20.91
CA GLY A 39 21.77 28.16 -21.44
C GLY A 39 22.37 26.83 -21.87
N GLU A 40 21.70 25.71 -21.62
CA GLU A 40 22.02 24.38 -22.16
C GLU A 40 20.95 23.87 -23.14
N SER A 41 19.70 24.32 -22.97
CA SER A 41 18.56 23.95 -23.79
C SER A 41 17.56 25.12 -23.94
N LEU A 42 16.86 25.17 -25.08
CA LEU A 42 15.75 26.11 -25.28
C LEU A 42 14.43 25.36 -25.20
N LYS A 43 13.62 25.69 -24.19
CA LYS A 43 12.31 25.07 -23.95
C LYS A 43 11.21 26.05 -24.34
N ILE A 44 10.30 25.59 -25.20
CA ILE A 44 9.15 26.39 -25.63
C ILE A 44 7.87 25.59 -25.39
N THR A 45 6.99 26.18 -24.59
CA THR A 45 5.67 25.63 -24.29
C THR A 45 4.59 26.40 -25.02
N TYR A 46 3.89 25.70 -25.92
CA TYR A 46 2.70 26.20 -26.62
C TYR A 46 1.45 25.66 -25.95
N ARG A 47 0.55 26.54 -25.51
CA ARG A 47 -0.70 26.17 -24.84
C ARG A 47 -1.91 26.70 -25.60
N TRP A 48 -2.71 25.79 -26.13
CA TRP A 48 -4.04 26.10 -26.65
C TRP A 48 -5.10 25.82 -25.58
N ARG A 49 -6.09 26.70 -25.47
CA ARG A 49 -7.23 26.56 -24.56
C ARG A 49 -8.54 26.56 -25.34
N ALA A 50 -9.60 26.00 -24.75
CA ALA A 50 -10.95 25.96 -25.32
C ALA A 50 -11.01 25.41 -26.77
N LEU A 51 -10.20 24.39 -27.07
CA LEU A 51 -10.26 23.71 -28.36
C LEU A 51 -11.50 22.79 -28.42
N PRO A 52 -12.30 22.83 -29.50
CA PRO A 52 -13.36 21.84 -29.73
C PRO A 52 -12.82 20.42 -29.74
N THR A 53 -13.64 19.43 -29.39
CA THR A 53 -13.26 18.02 -29.51
C THR A 53 -13.09 17.62 -30.97
N GLY A 54 -12.05 16.82 -31.26
CA GLY A 54 -11.77 16.29 -32.58
C GLY A 54 -10.28 16.07 -32.85
N ASP A 55 -9.98 15.62 -34.06
CA ASP A 55 -8.60 15.42 -34.49
C ASP A 55 -7.94 16.73 -34.88
N TYR A 56 -6.68 16.87 -34.50
CA TYR A 56 -5.84 18.00 -34.84
C TYR A 56 -4.53 17.54 -35.45
N THR A 57 -4.04 18.31 -36.41
CA THR A 57 -2.70 18.15 -36.98
C THR A 57 -1.83 19.29 -36.49
N LEU A 58 -0.76 18.96 -35.75
CA LEU A 58 0.27 19.91 -35.35
C LEU A 58 1.36 19.96 -36.42
N CYS A 59 1.57 21.15 -36.99
CA CYS A 59 2.56 21.39 -38.02
C CYS A 59 3.67 22.29 -37.47
N MET A 60 4.87 21.72 -37.33
CA MET A 60 6.08 22.48 -37.02
C MET A 60 6.76 22.91 -38.31
N HIS A 61 7.18 24.17 -38.35
CA HIS A 61 7.84 24.76 -39.51
C HIS A 61 9.34 24.80 -39.31
N GLY A 62 10.10 24.53 -40.37
CA GLY A 62 11.55 24.61 -40.39
C GLY A 62 12.05 25.41 -41.58
N SER A 63 13.30 25.83 -41.51
CA SER A 63 13.99 26.48 -42.62
C SER A 63 14.84 25.47 -43.40
N PRO A 64 14.87 25.52 -44.74
CA PRO A 64 15.78 24.71 -45.53
C PRO A 64 17.24 24.94 -45.10
N GLN A 65 18.06 23.88 -45.15
CA GLN A 65 19.51 23.92 -44.85
C GLN A 65 19.88 24.21 -43.39
N LYS A 66 18.91 24.17 -42.48
CA LYS A 66 19.13 24.23 -41.04
C LYS A 66 18.89 22.86 -40.41
N ILE A 67 19.62 22.51 -39.36
CA ILE A 67 19.53 21.20 -38.70
C ILE A 67 19.64 21.42 -37.19
N GLN A 68 18.57 21.08 -36.48
CA GLN A 68 18.51 21.14 -35.03
C GLN A 68 17.63 20.00 -34.54
N SER A 69 18.15 19.23 -33.58
CA SER A 69 17.41 18.19 -32.87
C SER A 69 16.36 18.83 -31.99
N TYR A 70 15.20 18.20 -31.92
CA TYR A 70 14.16 18.56 -30.97
C TYR A 70 13.48 17.31 -30.42
N SER A 71 13.00 17.42 -29.18
CA SER A 71 12.06 16.50 -28.57
C SER A 71 10.74 17.23 -28.35
N TRP A 72 9.61 16.52 -28.37
CA TRP A 72 8.33 17.13 -28.08
C TRP A 72 7.46 16.20 -27.24
N THR A 73 6.71 16.81 -26.34
CA THR A 73 5.71 16.14 -25.50
C THR A 73 4.41 16.92 -25.59
N GLY A 74 3.34 16.22 -25.98
CA GLY A 74 1.98 16.76 -26.01
C GLY A 74 1.23 16.37 -24.74
N VAL A 75 0.51 17.30 -24.14
CA VAL A 75 -0.50 17.02 -23.12
C VAL A 75 -1.81 17.63 -23.61
N PHE A 76 -2.85 16.80 -23.68
CA PHE A 76 -4.19 17.25 -23.98
C PHE A 76 -5.03 17.20 -22.72
N GLY A 77 -5.67 18.31 -22.37
CA GLY A 77 -6.53 18.44 -21.21
C GLY A 77 -7.88 19.03 -21.61
N TYR A 78 -8.96 18.51 -21.03
CA TYR A 78 -10.28 19.11 -21.13
C TYR A 78 -10.43 20.18 -20.03
N GLU A 79 -10.87 21.39 -20.38
CA GLU A 79 -11.42 22.33 -19.39
C GLU A 79 -12.79 21.80 -18.94
N GLY A 80 -12.79 21.09 -17.81
CA GLY A 80 -13.95 20.81 -16.94
C GLY A 80 -14.90 19.68 -17.36
N LEU A 81 -14.80 18.53 -16.67
CA LEU A 81 -15.95 17.66 -16.34
C LEU A 81 -16.30 17.72 -14.84
N GLY A 82 -15.53 18.48 -14.05
CA GLY A 82 -15.78 18.67 -12.64
C GLY A 82 -16.87 19.73 -12.38
N PRO A 83 -17.39 19.81 -11.15
CA PRO A 83 -18.38 20.80 -10.77
C PRO A 83 -17.86 22.22 -11.01
N THR A 84 -18.59 23.01 -11.81
CA THR A 84 -18.29 24.43 -12.03
C THR A 84 -18.99 25.34 -11.04
N ASP A 85 -19.81 24.77 -10.15
CA ASP A 85 -20.53 25.47 -9.10
C ASP A 85 -20.54 24.64 -7.80
N PRO A 86 -20.72 25.28 -6.62
CA PRO A 86 -20.64 24.60 -5.33
C PRO A 86 -21.65 23.45 -5.14
N SER A 87 -22.78 23.45 -5.86
CA SER A 87 -23.83 22.43 -5.70
C SER A 87 -23.51 21.10 -6.36
N GLY A 88 -22.54 21.06 -7.28
CA GLY A 88 -22.07 19.83 -7.90
C GLY A 88 -21.01 19.09 -7.09
N PHE A 89 -20.47 19.68 -6.02
CA PHE A 89 -19.50 19.02 -5.14
C PHE A 89 -20.22 18.07 -4.17
N SER A 90 -19.69 16.85 -4.04
CA SER A 90 -20.24 15.80 -3.18
C SER A 90 -20.00 16.03 -1.68
N SER A 91 -19.26 17.08 -1.30
CA SER A 91 -18.83 17.44 0.07
C SER A 91 -17.97 16.41 0.82
N ALA A 92 -17.74 15.24 0.22
CA ALA A 92 -16.86 14.20 0.73
C ALA A 92 -16.16 13.49 -0.43
N SER A 93 -14.84 13.67 -0.52
CA SER A 93 -13.99 12.97 -1.50
C SER A 93 -13.27 11.78 -0.86
N TYR A 94 -13.85 10.59 -1.03
CA TYR A 94 -13.23 9.33 -0.60
C TYR A 94 -12.25 8.80 -1.64
N TYR A 95 -11.24 8.04 -1.19
CA TYR A 95 -10.42 7.23 -2.09
C TYR A 95 -11.29 6.14 -2.75
N PRO A 96 -11.24 5.94 -4.09
CA PRO A 96 -12.02 4.92 -4.77
C PRO A 96 -11.36 3.54 -4.61
N GLN A 97 -11.47 2.95 -3.42
CA GLN A 97 -11.01 1.58 -3.17
C GLN A 97 -11.70 0.59 -4.11
N GLY A 98 -10.97 -0.44 -4.53
CA GLY A 98 -11.44 -1.43 -5.48
C GLY A 98 -10.91 -1.22 -6.90
N ALA A 99 -10.40 -0.02 -7.20
CA ALA A 99 -9.91 0.33 -8.53
C ALA A 99 -8.72 -0.50 -9.00
N ALA A 100 -7.92 -1.01 -8.06
CA ALA A 100 -6.74 -1.84 -8.32
C ALA A 100 -6.89 -3.29 -7.82
N LEU A 101 -8.13 -3.77 -7.66
CA LEU A 101 -8.37 -5.18 -7.31
C LEU A 101 -8.40 -6.03 -8.57
N ALA A 102 -7.61 -7.10 -8.58
CA ALA A 102 -7.61 -8.11 -9.63
C ALA A 102 -8.48 -9.32 -9.27
N GLY A 103 -8.81 -9.48 -7.98
CA GLY A 103 -9.60 -10.59 -7.45
C GLY A 103 -11.11 -10.32 -7.38
N ASP A 104 -11.86 -11.40 -7.17
CA ASP A 104 -13.31 -11.34 -6.94
C ASP A 104 -13.60 -11.09 -5.45
N VAL A 105 -14.14 -9.91 -5.14
CA VAL A 105 -14.46 -9.46 -3.77
C VAL A 105 -15.46 -10.40 -3.09
N ASP A 106 -16.34 -11.08 -3.83
CA ASP A 106 -17.31 -12.03 -3.27
C ASP A 106 -16.64 -13.29 -2.67
N ARG A 107 -15.36 -13.53 -2.99
CA ARG A 107 -14.55 -14.62 -2.43
C ARG A 107 -13.66 -14.19 -1.26
N ALA A 108 -13.81 -12.97 -0.76
CA ALA A 108 -13.00 -12.45 0.34
C ALA A 108 -13.11 -13.34 1.59
N GLU A 109 -11.98 -13.61 2.22
CA GLU A 109 -11.89 -14.33 3.48
C GLU A 109 -11.41 -13.40 4.59
N ALA A 110 -12.21 -13.27 5.65
CA ALA A 110 -11.86 -12.48 6.82
C ALA A 110 -10.64 -13.07 7.54
N LEU A 111 -9.72 -12.18 7.88
CA LEU A 111 -8.54 -12.47 8.68
C LEU A 111 -8.84 -12.13 10.14
N ASN A 112 -8.26 -12.92 11.04
CA ASN A 112 -8.37 -12.67 12.47
C ASN A 112 -6.98 -12.46 13.03
N SER A 113 -6.84 -11.49 13.93
CA SER A 113 -5.64 -11.36 14.75
C SER A 113 -5.45 -12.60 15.63
N HIS A 114 -4.21 -12.84 16.04
CA HIS A 114 -3.89 -13.96 16.93
C HIS A 114 -4.58 -13.77 18.29
N GLY A 115 -5.70 -14.48 18.48
CA GLY A 115 -6.54 -14.32 19.66
C GLY A 115 -5.88 -14.80 20.96
N ALA A 116 -5.87 -13.93 21.97
CA ALA A 116 -5.41 -14.23 23.34
C ALA A 116 -6.17 -15.40 24.03
N GLY A 117 -7.34 -15.77 23.51
CA GLY A 117 -8.16 -16.87 24.05
C GLY A 117 -7.46 -18.23 24.01
N LEU A 118 -6.79 -18.56 22.90
CA LEU A 118 -6.07 -19.84 22.77
C LEU A 118 -4.86 -19.91 23.70
N LEU A 119 -4.16 -18.79 23.88
CA LEU A 119 -3.06 -18.67 24.84
C LEU A 119 -3.54 -18.87 26.27
N LEU A 120 -4.70 -18.31 26.65
CA LEU A 120 -5.28 -18.48 27.99
C LEU A 120 -5.61 -19.95 28.25
N VAL A 121 -6.31 -20.60 27.32
CA VAL A 121 -6.66 -22.03 27.42
C VAL A 121 -5.41 -22.89 27.55
N SER A 122 -4.40 -22.63 26.72
CA SER A 122 -3.13 -23.35 26.75
C SER A 122 -2.39 -23.17 28.07
N THR A 123 -2.40 -21.95 28.63
CA THR A 123 -1.78 -21.64 29.92
C THR A 123 -2.49 -22.37 31.06
N VAL A 124 -3.83 -22.37 31.09
CA VAL A 124 -4.61 -23.10 32.10
C VAL A 124 -4.36 -24.61 32.02
N MET A 125 -4.33 -25.16 30.80
CA MET A 125 -4.03 -26.58 30.61
C MET A 125 -2.60 -26.93 31.01
N LEU A 126 -1.63 -26.06 30.75
CA LEU A 126 -0.26 -26.26 31.21
C LEU A 126 -0.19 -26.29 32.75
N ILE A 127 -0.86 -25.35 33.43
CA ILE A 127 -0.93 -25.34 34.90
C ILE A 127 -1.57 -26.63 35.42
N LEU A 128 -2.67 -27.07 34.82
CA LEU A 128 -3.34 -28.31 35.19
C LEU A 128 -2.42 -29.52 35.02
N PHE A 129 -1.69 -29.60 33.89
CA PHE A 129 -0.70 -30.65 33.67
C PHE A 129 0.44 -30.57 34.69
N LEU A 130 0.97 -29.39 35.01
CA LEU A 130 2.00 -29.25 36.05
C LEU A 130 1.52 -29.77 37.42
N VAL A 131 0.25 -29.50 37.79
CA VAL A 131 -0.35 -30.06 39.02
C VAL A 131 -0.46 -31.58 38.95
N VAL A 132 -0.84 -32.15 37.80
CA VAL A 132 -0.85 -33.61 37.58
C VAL A 132 0.58 -34.18 37.68
N ALA A 133 1.58 -33.48 37.15
CA ALA A 133 2.98 -33.91 37.19
C ALA A 133 3.56 -34.00 38.61
N MET A 134 3.06 -33.18 39.56
CA MET A 134 3.46 -33.26 40.97
C MET A 134 2.97 -34.54 41.65
N ARG A 135 1.99 -35.25 41.08
CA ARG A 135 1.54 -36.52 41.64
C ARG A 135 2.61 -37.61 41.44
N PRO A 136 2.89 -38.42 42.48
CA PRO A 136 3.79 -39.55 42.34
C PRO A 136 3.15 -40.59 41.40
N THR A 137 3.90 -41.06 40.41
CA THR A 137 3.46 -42.08 39.46
C THR A 137 4.50 -43.19 39.36
N THR A 138 4.02 -44.42 39.17
CA THR A 138 4.86 -45.60 38.91
C THR A 138 4.94 -45.92 37.43
N ALA A 139 4.30 -45.10 36.57
CA ALA A 139 4.15 -45.32 35.14
C ALA A 139 5.18 -44.52 34.32
N TYR A 140 6.48 -44.80 34.49
CA TYR A 140 7.53 -44.03 33.81
C TYR A 140 7.38 -43.96 32.28
N GLY A 141 6.90 -45.04 31.64
CA GLY A 141 6.64 -45.04 30.19
C GLY A 141 5.54 -44.06 29.75
N VAL A 142 4.47 -43.91 30.55
CA VAL A 142 3.39 -42.94 30.26
C VAL A 142 3.88 -41.51 30.53
N ARG A 143 4.65 -41.33 31.61
CA ARG A 143 5.18 -40.02 32.01
C ARG A 143 6.19 -39.48 31.01
N PHE A 144 7.19 -40.26 30.63
CA PHE A 144 8.24 -39.80 29.71
C PHE A 144 7.89 -40.02 28.23
N GLY A 145 7.04 -40.98 27.89
CA GLY A 145 6.67 -41.28 26.51
C GLY A 145 5.48 -40.51 25.98
N LEU A 146 4.57 -40.05 26.85
CA LEU A 146 3.33 -39.38 26.42
C LEU A 146 3.16 -38.01 27.08
N PHE A 147 3.29 -37.95 28.41
CA PHE A 147 3.02 -36.75 29.18
C PHE A 147 4.05 -35.63 28.94
N VAL A 148 5.35 -35.92 29.11
CA VAL A 148 6.43 -34.93 28.90
C VAL A 148 6.45 -34.39 27.46
N PRO A 149 6.39 -35.21 26.40
CA PRO A 149 6.26 -34.72 25.03
C PRO A 149 5.01 -33.87 24.83
N GLY A 150 3.87 -34.28 25.40
CA GLY A 150 2.63 -33.50 25.33
C GLY A 150 2.75 -32.11 25.97
N VAL A 151 3.38 -32.02 27.14
CA VAL A 151 3.65 -30.74 27.84
C VAL A 151 4.61 -29.86 27.03
N LEU A 152 5.67 -30.42 26.46
CA LEU A 152 6.62 -29.67 25.62
C LEU A 152 5.94 -29.13 24.36
N MET A 153 5.14 -29.95 23.69
CA MET A 153 4.36 -29.51 22.54
C MET A 153 3.36 -28.42 22.92
N LEU A 154 2.64 -28.56 24.03
CA LEU A 154 1.73 -27.51 24.51
C LEU A 154 2.48 -26.21 24.83
N LEU A 155 3.67 -26.29 25.42
CA LEU A 155 4.47 -25.12 25.74
C LEU A 155 4.96 -24.40 24.48
N VAL A 156 5.47 -25.14 23.50
CA VAL A 156 5.98 -24.53 22.26
C VAL A 156 4.84 -24.00 21.39
N GLY A 157 3.80 -24.80 21.11
CA GLY A 157 2.72 -24.43 20.20
C GLY A 157 1.60 -23.61 20.85
N GLY A 158 1.34 -23.82 22.14
CA GLY A 158 0.24 -23.15 22.85
C GLY A 158 0.65 -21.90 23.63
N ILE A 159 1.94 -21.72 23.91
CA ILE A 159 2.44 -20.55 24.67
C ILE A 159 3.48 -19.77 23.89
N LEU A 160 4.62 -20.38 23.56
CA LEU A 160 5.72 -19.65 22.91
C LEU A 160 5.32 -19.14 21.52
N HIS A 161 4.65 -19.97 20.73
CA HIS A 161 4.17 -19.60 19.40
C HIS A 161 3.21 -18.40 19.42
N PRO A 162 2.06 -18.43 20.14
CA PRO A 162 1.15 -17.29 20.16
C PRO A 162 1.76 -16.05 20.82
N LEU A 163 2.64 -16.19 21.83
CA LEU A 163 3.36 -15.04 22.39
C LEU A 163 4.25 -14.36 21.35
N TRP A 164 4.91 -15.15 20.49
CA TRP A 164 5.75 -14.61 19.44
C TRP A 164 4.91 -13.96 18.34
N ALA A 165 3.83 -14.61 17.90
CA ALA A 165 2.90 -14.03 16.93
C ALA A 165 2.32 -12.69 17.41
N MET A 166 1.89 -12.62 18.68
CA MET A 166 1.40 -11.37 19.27
C MET A 166 2.48 -10.29 19.40
N ALA A 167 3.74 -10.67 19.57
CA ALA A 167 4.84 -9.72 19.60
C ALA A 167 5.16 -9.19 18.19
N ASP A 168 5.04 -10.04 17.18
CA ASP A 168 5.22 -9.69 15.77
C ASP A 168 4.09 -8.76 15.28
N GLU A 169 2.86 -8.93 15.77
CA GLU A 169 1.72 -8.04 15.46
C GLU A 169 1.89 -6.58 15.97
N VAL A 170 2.89 -6.30 16.80
CA VAL A 170 3.16 -4.95 17.32
C VAL A 170 3.98 -4.15 16.32
N GLN A 171 3.66 -2.87 16.16
CA GLN A 171 4.45 -1.93 15.36
C GLN A 171 5.90 -1.84 15.86
N HIS A 172 6.87 -2.08 14.98
CA HIS A 172 8.30 -1.94 15.30
C HIS A 172 8.72 -0.46 15.37
N GLN A 173 9.82 -0.16 16.08
CA GLN A 173 10.26 1.21 16.35
C GLN A 173 10.54 2.07 15.11
N ASP A 174 10.88 1.44 13.98
CA ASP A 174 11.17 2.13 12.71
C ASP A 174 10.02 2.00 11.69
N GLU A 175 8.91 1.34 12.05
CA GLU A 175 7.78 1.17 11.14
C GLU A 175 6.82 2.36 11.24
N ILE A 176 6.34 2.82 10.09
CA ILE A 176 5.27 3.82 10.00
C ILE A 176 3.92 3.15 9.74
N THR A 177 2.83 3.82 10.08
CA THR A 177 1.46 3.41 9.70
C THR A 177 1.07 4.04 8.36
N LEU A 178 -0.04 3.59 7.77
CA LEU A 178 -0.60 4.23 6.57
C LEU A 178 -0.88 5.72 6.80
N GLU A 179 -1.50 6.06 7.93
CA GLU A 179 -1.76 7.46 8.32
C GLU A 179 -0.45 8.27 8.35
N THR A 180 0.59 7.74 8.99
CA THR A 180 1.90 8.41 9.06
C THR A 180 2.54 8.57 7.68
N LEU A 181 2.41 7.56 6.80
CA LEU A 181 2.87 7.64 5.41
C LEU A 181 2.16 8.77 4.66
N ILE A 182 0.84 8.88 4.80
CA ILE A 182 0.03 9.93 4.18
C ILE A 182 0.46 11.30 4.71
N GLU A 183 0.63 11.46 6.03
CA GLU A 183 1.09 12.74 6.61
C GLU A 183 2.48 13.14 6.10
N MET A 184 3.43 12.20 6.09
CA MET A 184 4.78 12.45 5.56
C MET A 184 4.72 12.84 4.08
N ARG A 185 3.90 12.16 3.29
CA ARG A 185 3.71 12.43 1.86
C ARG A 185 3.11 13.82 1.64
N LEU A 186 2.08 14.18 2.38
CA LEU A 186 1.45 15.50 2.27
C LEU A 186 2.37 16.62 2.73
N GLN A 187 3.15 16.42 3.79
CA GLN A 187 4.16 17.39 4.22
C GLN A 187 5.23 17.59 3.14
N GLN A 188 5.75 16.50 2.56
CA GLN A 188 6.73 16.58 1.48
C GLN A 188 6.18 17.37 0.27
N LEU A 189 4.93 17.10 -0.13
CA LEU A 189 4.27 17.79 -1.24
C LEU A 189 4.00 19.27 -0.92
N TRP A 190 3.71 19.60 0.35
CA TRP A 190 3.56 20.98 0.82
C TRP A 190 4.88 21.75 0.73
N ASP A 191 5.99 21.13 1.13
CA ASP A 191 7.29 21.78 1.12
C ASP A 191 7.78 22.07 -0.31
N VAL A 192 7.52 21.17 -1.25
CA VAL A 192 7.92 21.35 -2.67
C VAL A 192 6.96 22.21 -3.49
N SER A 193 5.75 22.48 -2.99
CA SER A 193 4.79 23.36 -3.66
C SER A 193 5.12 24.84 -3.47
N ALA A 194 5.97 25.17 -2.50
CA ALA A 194 6.38 26.53 -2.18
C ALA A 194 7.00 27.27 -3.39
N GLU A 195 6.82 28.58 -3.42
CA GLU A 195 7.42 29.43 -4.44
C GLU A 195 8.96 29.44 -4.31
N GLY A 196 9.66 29.32 -5.45
CA GLY A 196 11.12 29.31 -5.49
C GLY A 196 11.78 27.93 -5.37
N VAL A 197 11.01 26.85 -5.17
CA VAL A 197 11.55 25.48 -5.26
C VAL A 197 11.89 25.17 -6.72
N PRO A 198 13.11 24.69 -7.04
CA PRO A 198 13.49 24.32 -8.40
C PRO A 198 12.58 23.24 -8.98
N GLU A 199 12.27 23.33 -10.27
CA GLU A 199 11.39 22.36 -10.94
C GLU A 199 11.90 20.93 -10.84
N GLN A 200 13.22 20.73 -10.92
CA GLN A 200 13.83 19.41 -10.75
C GLN A 200 13.52 18.79 -9.38
N THR A 201 13.57 19.59 -8.31
CA THR A 201 13.22 19.14 -6.96
C THR A 201 11.74 18.81 -6.88
N LEU A 202 10.88 19.68 -7.42
CA LEU A 202 9.45 19.41 -7.51
C LEU A 202 9.16 18.07 -8.21
N TYR A 203 9.74 17.83 -9.38
CA TYR A 203 9.50 16.62 -10.17
C TYR A 203 10.02 15.38 -9.47
N THR A 204 11.19 15.46 -8.84
CA THR A 204 11.80 14.35 -8.10
C THR A 204 10.89 13.91 -6.94
N HIS A 205 10.43 14.85 -6.12
CA HIS A 205 9.57 14.52 -4.99
C HIS A 205 8.15 14.17 -5.43
N THR A 206 7.57 14.87 -6.41
CA THR A 206 6.22 14.56 -6.91
C THR A 206 6.17 13.16 -7.52
N GLY A 207 7.22 12.78 -8.26
CA GLY A 207 7.32 11.47 -8.90
C GLY A 207 7.58 10.31 -7.93
N ALA A 208 8.19 10.57 -6.77
CA ALA A 208 8.59 9.54 -5.82
C ALA A 208 7.40 8.72 -5.32
N THR A 209 7.46 7.39 -5.48
CA THR A 209 6.39 6.48 -5.06
C THR A 209 6.26 6.50 -3.55
N TRP A 210 5.05 6.77 -3.05
CA TRP A 210 4.77 6.94 -1.62
C TRP A 210 5.62 8.03 -0.94
N GLY A 211 6.20 8.95 -1.72
CA GLY A 211 7.14 9.95 -1.23
C GLY A 211 8.53 9.43 -0.90
N MET A 212 8.84 8.18 -1.22
CA MET A 212 10.13 7.55 -0.95
C MET A 212 11.09 7.73 -2.14
N LEU A 213 12.23 8.37 -1.89
CA LEU A 213 13.29 8.59 -2.87
C LEU A 213 14.17 7.35 -3.08
N GLU A 214 15.04 7.41 -4.10
CA GLU A 214 16.04 6.37 -4.34
C GLU A 214 16.97 6.22 -3.12
N GLY A 215 17.17 4.97 -2.68
CA GLY A 215 17.98 4.62 -1.51
C GLY A 215 17.25 4.75 -0.17
N GLU A 216 16.04 5.30 -0.15
CA GLU A 216 15.20 5.29 1.05
C GLU A 216 14.54 3.93 1.26
N ARG A 217 14.15 3.66 2.50
CA ARG A 217 13.59 2.36 2.90
C ARG A 217 12.20 2.56 3.48
N LEU A 218 11.21 1.96 2.83
CA LEU A 218 9.85 1.89 3.35
C LEU A 218 9.78 0.75 4.37
N LYS A 219 9.49 1.11 5.62
CA LYS A 219 9.13 0.17 6.69
C LYS A 219 7.74 0.52 7.19
N MET A 220 6.74 -0.28 6.86
CA MET A 220 5.35 0.05 7.16
C MET A 220 4.62 -1.13 7.78
N LYS A 221 3.83 -0.85 8.82
CA LYS A 221 2.83 -1.78 9.34
C LYS A 221 1.47 -1.42 8.73
N LEU A 222 0.76 -2.41 8.20
CA LEU A 222 -0.64 -2.27 7.80
C LEU A 222 -1.51 -3.28 8.54
N ASP A 223 -2.69 -2.82 8.91
CA ASP A 223 -3.77 -3.67 9.39
C ASP A 223 -4.68 -4.02 8.20
N ILE A 224 -4.92 -5.31 8.00
CA ILE A 224 -5.73 -5.89 6.91
C ILE A 224 -6.93 -6.63 7.51
N GLU A 225 -8.09 -6.50 6.90
CA GLU A 225 -9.32 -7.15 7.40
C GLU A 225 -9.62 -8.42 6.62
N GLU A 226 -9.41 -8.39 5.31
CA GLU A 226 -9.78 -9.48 4.41
C GLU A 226 -8.66 -9.78 3.41
N ALA A 227 -8.62 -11.03 2.96
CA ALA A 227 -7.78 -11.45 1.85
C ALA A 227 -8.64 -12.09 0.75
N ILE A 228 -8.44 -11.65 -0.48
CA ILE A 228 -9.15 -12.11 -1.67
C ILE A 228 -8.28 -13.15 -2.39
N PRO A 229 -8.77 -14.38 -2.60
CA PRO A 229 -8.05 -15.37 -3.38
C PRO A 229 -8.02 -14.98 -4.86
N LEU A 230 -6.84 -15.05 -5.45
CA LEU A 230 -6.60 -14.83 -6.87
C LEU A 230 -6.59 -16.16 -7.64
N ASP A 231 -6.84 -16.10 -8.95
CA ASP A 231 -6.96 -17.30 -9.78
C ASP A 231 -5.64 -18.04 -10.03
N ASP A 232 -4.50 -17.38 -9.76
CA ASP A 232 -3.16 -17.96 -9.83
C ASP A 232 -2.70 -18.58 -8.49
N GLY A 233 -3.54 -18.56 -7.46
CA GLY A 233 -3.26 -19.10 -6.13
C GLY A 233 -2.68 -18.09 -5.14
N ARG A 234 -2.35 -16.87 -5.58
CA ARG A 234 -1.95 -15.76 -4.70
C ARG A 234 -3.17 -15.18 -3.97
N TRP A 235 -2.93 -14.27 -3.03
CA TRP A 235 -3.96 -13.58 -2.26
C TRP A 235 -3.73 -12.08 -2.30
N GLN A 236 -4.75 -11.30 -2.65
CA GLN A 236 -4.73 -9.85 -2.57
C GLN A 236 -5.29 -9.39 -1.22
N LEU A 237 -4.65 -8.43 -0.57
CA LEU A 237 -4.96 -7.99 0.78
C LEU A 237 -5.80 -6.72 0.74
N LEU A 238 -6.88 -6.70 1.52
CA LEU A 238 -7.78 -5.55 1.63
C LEU A 238 -7.46 -4.75 2.90
N VAL A 239 -7.13 -3.47 2.70
CA VAL A 239 -6.83 -2.52 3.78
C VAL A 239 -8.09 -1.68 4.07
N PRO A 240 -8.75 -1.85 5.23
CA PRO A 240 -9.99 -1.13 5.55
C PRO A 240 -9.78 0.39 5.71
N GLU A 241 -8.57 0.81 6.07
CA GLU A 241 -8.22 2.23 6.18
C GLU A 241 -8.32 2.97 4.84
N LEU A 242 -8.15 2.27 3.70
CA LEU A 242 -8.31 2.87 2.37
C LEU A 242 -9.77 3.17 2.03
N GLU A 243 -10.71 2.32 2.45
CA GLU A 243 -12.15 2.51 2.20
C GLU A 243 -12.67 3.80 2.85
N SER A 244 -12.23 4.02 4.09
CA SER A 244 -12.66 5.13 4.92
C SER A 244 -11.84 6.41 4.72
N LEU A 245 -10.79 6.36 3.89
CA LEU A 245 -9.89 7.47 3.68
C LEU A 245 -10.58 8.61 2.92
N ARG A 246 -10.65 9.76 3.59
CA ARG A 246 -11.12 11.02 3.04
C ARG A 246 -9.95 11.88 2.54
N LEU A 247 -9.76 11.91 1.23
CA LEU A 247 -8.70 12.67 0.56
C LEU A 247 -8.83 14.17 0.86
N ASP A 248 -10.06 14.69 0.86
CA ASP A 248 -10.35 16.09 1.18
C ASP A 248 -9.89 16.47 2.59
N GLN A 249 -10.27 15.66 3.60
CA GLN A 249 -9.88 15.91 4.99
C GLN A 249 -8.37 15.84 5.21
N ALA A 250 -7.70 14.86 4.59
CA ALA A 250 -6.26 14.72 4.71
C ALA A 250 -5.53 15.94 4.10
N ILE A 251 -5.92 16.34 2.89
CA ILE A 251 -5.29 17.46 2.16
C ILE A 251 -5.58 18.80 2.85
N PHE A 252 -6.84 19.12 3.12
CA PHE A 252 -7.19 20.39 3.79
C PHE A 252 -6.70 20.44 5.23
N GLY A 253 -6.61 19.30 5.91
CA GLY A 253 -5.97 19.20 7.22
C GLY A 253 -4.51 19.63 7.17
N GLN A 254 -3.77 19.26 6.11
CA GLN A 254 -2.41 19.72 5.90
C GLN A 254 -2.33 21.23 5.57
N VAL A 255 -3.25 21.74 4.74
CA VAL A 255 -3.33 23.19 4.46
C VAL A 255 -3.50 23.99 5.75
N ALA A 256 -4.45 23.60 6.59
CA ALA A 256 -4.71 24.26 7.87
C ALA A 256 -3.49 24.22 8.81
N LYS A 257 -2.75 23.09 8.86
CA LYS A 257 -1.48 23.00 9.59
C LYS A 257 -0.44 23.98 9.03
N GLY A 258 -0.30 24.07 7.70
CA GLY A 258 0.64 24.96 7.01
C GLY A 258 0.35 26.46 7.22
N GLU A 259 -0.91 26.87 7.15
CA GLU A 259 -1.34 28.25 7.37
C GLU A 259 -1.00 28.76 8.78
N THR A 260 -1.16 27.90 9.80
CA THR A 260 -0.80 28.27 11.18
C THR A 260 0.69 28.48 11.40
N GLN A 261 1.54 27.95 10.50
CA GLN A 261 3.00 28.06 10.58
C GLN A 261 3.57 29.26 9.82
N GLN A 262 2.84 29.83 8.84
CA GLN A 262 3.31 30.95 8.01
C GLN A 262 2.44 32.20 8.18
N SER A 263 2.93 33.13 9.01
CA SER A 263 2.28 34.40 9.37
C SER A 263 2.73 35.57 8.47
N GLN A 264 2.56 35.48 7.14
CA GLN A 264 2.71 36.64 6.26
C GLN A 264 1.65 36.67 5.15
N GLU A 265 0.87 37.76 5.15
CA GLU A 265 -0.21 38.08 4.22
C GLU A 265 0.26 38.03 2.75
N GLY A 266 -0.43 37.21 1.94
CA GLY A 266 -0.50 37.39 0.48
C GLY A 266 0.25 36.39 -0.42
N MET A 267 1.07 35.47 0.11
CA MET A 267 1.78 34.45 -0.69
C MET A 267 1.20 33.02 -0.57
N LEU A 268 0.03 32.87 0.07
CA LEU A 268 -0.53 31.57 0.46
C LEU A 268 -1.46 30.93 -0.60
N GLU A 269 -2.11 31.72 -1.46
CA GLU A 269 -3.16 31.21 -2.35
C GLU A 269 -2.60 30.37 -3.51
N SER A 270 -1.53 30.84 -4.16
CA SER A 270 -0.87 30.14 -5.28
C SER A 270 -0.26 28.80 -4.85
N GLN A 271 0.47 28.78 -3.72
CA GLN A 271 1.05 27.58 -3.13
C GLN A 271 -0.05 26.59 -2.72
N THR A 272 -1.11 27.08 -2.08
CA THR A 272 -2.20 26.23 -1.57
C THR A 272 -2.95 25.54 -2.71
N VAL A 273 -3.32 26.28 -3.76
CA VAL A 273 -3.98 25.68 -4.94
C VAL A 273 -3.06 24.66 -5.61
N ARG A 274 -1.78 25.01 -5.81
CA ARG A 274 -0.79 24.10 -6.39
C ARG A 274 -0.62 22.83 -5.55
N PHE A 275 -0.51 22.98 -4.23
CA PHE A 275 -0.43 21.88 -3.28
C PHE A 275 -1.65 20.97 -3.38
N ILE A 276 -2.87 21.51 -3.28
CA ILE A 276 -4.10 20.72 -3.28
C ILE A 276 -4.19 19.85 -4.54
N LEU A 277 -3.92 20.44 -5.71
CA LEU A 277 -3.96 19.72 -6.99
C LEU A 277 -2.87 18.64 -7.08
N LEU A 278 -1.64 18.94 -6.63
CA LEU A 278 -0.54 17.99 -6.62
C LEU A 278 -0.79 16.85 -5.62
N ALA A 279 -1.26 17.18 -4.43
CA ALA A 279 -1.56 16.24 -3.36
C ALA A 279 -2.69 15.30 -3.75
N GLY A 280 -3.80 15.83 -4.29
CA GLY A 280 -4.91 15.01 -4.76
C GLY A 280 -4.47 13.97 -5.80
N ARG A 281 -3.62 14.37 -6.74
CA ARG A 281 -3.15 13.45 -7.79
C ARG A 281 -2.16 12.44 -7.25
N SER A 282 -1.14 12.92 -6.55
CA SER A 282 -0.01 12.09 -6.11
C SER A 282 -0.47 11.08 -5.08
N LEU A 283 -1.28 11.50 -4.10
CA LEU A 283 -1.84 10.61 -3.09
C LEU A 283 -2.74 9.54 -3.71
N LEU A 284 -3.62 9.93 -4.65
CA LEU A 284 -4.47 8.95 -5.34
C LEU A 284 -3.64 7.89 -6.07
N LEU A 285 -2.61 8.30 -6.82
CA LEU A 285 -1.74 7.38 -7.55
C LEU A 285 -0.91 6.50 -6.61
N ASP A 286 -0.40 7.07 -5.53
CA ASP A 286 0.38 6.36 -4.52
C ASP A 286 -0.46 5.26 -3.83
N LEU A 287 -1.71 5.55 -3.49
CA LEU A 287 -2.62 4.57 -2.89
C LEU A 287 -3.07 3.50 -3.90
N LEU A 288 -3.27 3.89 -5.16
CA LEU A 288 -3.61 2.96 -6.24
C LEU A 288 -2.53 1.90 -6.44
N ILE A 289 -1.25 2.32 -6.50
CA ILE A 289 -0.15 1.35 -6.64
C ILE A 289 0.08 0.55 -5.37
N LEU A 290 -0.19 1.11 -4.18
CA LEU A 290 -0.17 0.32 -2.94
C LEU A 290 -1.21 -0.80 -3.00
N GLU A 291 -2.46 -0.47 -3.30
CA GLU A 291 -3.58 -1.43 -3.40
C GLU A 291 -3.30 -2.54 -4.43
N ALA A 292 -2.77 -2.18 -5.61
CA ALA A 292 -2.42 -3.15 -6.66
C ALA A 292 -1.34 -4.14 -6.20
N MET A 293 -0.38 -3.66 -5.41
CA MET A 293 0.80 -4.42 -5.04
C MET A 293 0.64 -5.22 -3.76
N LEU A 294 -0.43 -5.03 -2.99
CA LEU A 294 -0.72 -5.79 -1.78
C LEU A 294 -1.17 -7.21 -2.10
N VAL A 295 -0.27 -7.99 -2.70
CA VAL A 295 -0.46 -9.39 -3.09
C VAL A 295 0.62 -10.25 -2.47
N VAL A 296 0.20 -11.36 -1.87
CA VAL A 296 1.05 -12.35 -1.20
C VAL A 296 0.86 -13.74 -1.81
N GLU A 297 1.87 -14.58 -1.71
CA GLU A 297 1.84 -15.93 -2.30
C GLU A 297 0.91 -16.88 -1.53
N ASP A 298 1.00 -16.86 -0.21
CA ASP A 298 0.19 -17.70 0.68
C ASP A 298 -0.83 -16.87 1.44
N LYS A 299 -1.93 -17.51 1.85
CA LYS A 299 -2.95 -16.86 2.70
C LYS A 299 -2.29 -16.34 3.99
N PRO A 300 -2.43 -15.04 4.33
CA PRO A 300 -1.88 -14.51 5.56
C PRO A 300 -2.51 -15.16 6.80
N GLU A 301 -1.70 -15.40 7.82
CA GLU A 301 -2.14 -16.00 9.08
C GLU A 301 -2.70 -14.96 10.07
N SER A 302 -2.30 -13.70 9.91
CA SER A 302 -2.70 -12.57 10.76
C SER A 302 -3.33 -11.44 9.95
N SER A 303 -4.13 -10.63 10.64
CA SER A 303 -4.63 -9.34 10.17
C SER A 303 -3.55 -8.24 10.16
N VAL A 304 -2.31 -8.54 10.52
CA VAL A 304 -1.19 -7.58 10.50
C VAL A 304 -0.16 -7.99 9.47
N ILE A 305 0.27 -7.03 8.65
CA ILE A 305 1.36 -7.20 7.70
C ILE A 305 2.43 -6.13 7.91
N HIS A 306 3.67 -6.52 7.61
CA HIS A 306 4.85 -5.68 7.63
C HIS A 306 5.41 -5.59 6.22
N ILE A 307 5.65 -4.38 5.76
CA ILE A 307 6.30 -4.09 4.49
C ILE A 307 7.69 -3.55 4.81
N ASP A 308 8.71 -4.20 4.28
CA ASP A 308 10.09 -3.74 4.42
C ASP A 308 10.83 -3.86 3.07
N THR A 309 11.01 -2.71 2.41
CA THR A 309 11.73 -2.64 1.14
C THR A 309 12.59 -1.40 1.03
N GLU A 310 13.75 -1.55 0.39
CA GLU A 310 14.51 -0.43 -0.15
C GLU A 310 13.90 0.02 -1.49
N MET A 311 13.96 1.32 -1.76
CA MET A 311 13.43 1.92 -2.98
C MET A 311 14.57 2.23 -3.94
N LEU A 312 14.42 1.80 -5.20
CA LEU A 312 15.36 2.06 -6.29
C LEU A 312 14.74 2.99 -7.31
N ALA A 313 15.57 3.73 -8.06
CA ALA A 313 15.08 4.53 -9.17
C ALA A 313 14.41 3.65 -10.25
N ALA A 314 13.35 4.18 -10.85
CA ALA A 314 12.62 3.58 -11.95
C ALA A 314 12.20 4.64 -12.97
N PRO A 315 11.95 4.25 -14.23
CA PRO A 315 11.28 5.13 -15.19
C PRO A 315 9.94 5.61 -14.61
N ALA A 316 9.69 6.91 -14.67
CA ALA A 316 8.42 7.49 -14.24
C ALA A 316 7.36 7.34 -15.34
N THR A 317 6.10 7.23 -14.94
CA THR A 317 4.95 7.37 -15.84
C THR A 317 4.34 8.77 -15.75
N GLY A 318 3.46 9.12 -16.69
CA GLY A 318 2.86 10.44 -16.80
C GLY A 318 3.72 11.44 -17.59
N SER A 319 3.45 12.73 -17.42
CA SER A 319 4.17 13.78 -18.15
C SER A 319 5.46 14.15 -17.42
N PHE A 320 6.43 14.70 -18.15
CA PHE A 320 7.68 15.20 -17.56
C PHE A 320 7.44 16.25 -16.46
N ALA A 321 6.39 17.08 -16.62
CA ALA A 321 6.04 18.13 -15.66
C ALA A 321 5.23 17.61 -14.45
N ALA A 322 4.76 16.36 -14.49
CA ALA A 322 4.01 15.73 -13.41
C ALA A 322 4.28 14.22 -13.42
N PRO A 323 5.52 13.79 -13.11
CA PRO A 323 5.86 12.38 -13.07
C PRO A 323 5.05 11.66 -11.99
N ALA A 324 4.96 10.34 -12.12
CA ALA A 324 4.44 9.45 -11.10
C ALA A 324 5.27 8.17 -11.07
N TRP A 325 5.39 7.59 -9.87
CA TRP A 325 5.99 6.29 -9.63
C TRP A 325 7.46 6.14 -10.09
N SER A 326 8.29 7.18 -9.89
CA SER A 326 9.70 7.22 -10.29
C SER A 326 10.64 6.39 -9.41
N THR A 327 10.12 5.75 -8.36
CA THR A 327 10.85 4.82 -7.51
C THR A 327 10.10 3.51 -7.38
N ARG A 328 10.80 2.40 -7.18
CA ARG A 328 10.19 1.06 -7.07
C ARG A 328 10.81 0.27 -5.92
N PRO A 329 10.09 -0.70 -5.35
CA PRO A 329 10.70 -1.68 -4.45
C PRO A 329 11.87 -2.41 -5.12
N ALA A 330 12.96 -2.60 -4.38
CA ALA A 330 14.19 -3.19 -4.90
C ALA A 330 14.01 -4.61 -5.46
N SER A 331 13.07 -5.37 -4.89
CA SER A 331 12.73 -6.74 -5.30
C SER A 331 11.93 -6.83 -6.59
N VAL A 332 11.22 -5.78 -7.01
CA VAL A 332 10.40 -5.76 -8.23
C VAL A 332 11.28 -5.37 -9.41
N SER A 333 11.28 -6.13 -10.51
CA SER A 333 12.13 -5.77 -11.66
C SER A 333 11.66 -4.48 -12.34
N THR A 334 12.56 -3.79 -13.04
CA THR A 334 12.18 -2.56 -13.78
C THR A 334 11.14 -2.86 -14.87
N ASP A 335 11.22 -4.01 -15.53
CA ASP A 335 10.28 -4.39 -16.58
C ASP A 335 8.88 -4.69 -16.03
N ASP A 336 8.81 -5.38 -14.88
CA ASP A 336 7.53 -5.63 -14.20
C ASP A 336 6.93 -4.32 -13.66
N TRP A 337 7.78 -3.41 -13.16
CA TRP A 337 7.35 -2.09 -12.70
C TRP A 337 6.74 -1.29 -13.84
N VAL A 338 7.42 -1.17 -14.98
CA VAL A 338 6.93 -0.41 -16.14
C VAL A 338 5.63 -1.01 -16.70
N ARG A 339 5.51 -2.35 -16.69
CA ARG A 339 4.26 -3.03 -17.06
C ARG A 339 3.12 -2.64 -16.12
N LEU A 340 3.33 -2.77 -14.80
CA LEU A 340 2.35 -2.41 -13.79
C LEU A 340 1.94 -0.94 -13.92
N GLN A 341 2.91 -0.02 -14.06
CA GLN A 341 2.61 1.39 -14.29
C GLN A 341 1.75 1.60 -15.53
N GLY A 342 2.07 0.92 -16.64
CA GLY A 342 1.37 1.07 -17.91
C GLY A 342 -0.07 0.59 -17.88
N SER A 343 -0.36 -0.49 -17.16
CA SER A 343 -1.72 -1.04 -17.05
C SER A 343 -2.53 -0.42 -15.93
N LEU A 344 -1.89 0.01 -14.84
CA LEU A 344 -2.56 0.59 -13.69
C LEU A 344 -2.82 2.10 -13.81
N PHE A 345 -2.02 2.83 -14.60
CA PHE A 345 -2.18 4.27 -14.72
C PHE A 345 -3.58 4.61 -15.27
N PRO A 346 -4.38 5.41 -14.55
CA PRO A 346 -5.79 5.62 -14.87
C PRO A 346 -5.98 6.36 -16.18
N GLU A 347 -7.07 6.07 -16.88
CA GLU A 347 -7.44 6.76 -18.11
C GLU A 347 -7.74 8.24 -17.87
N ARG A 348 -8.28 8.56 -16.69
CA ARG A 348 -8.61 9.93 -16.31
C ARG A 348 -8.53 10.15 -14.81
N ILE A 349 -7.87 11.25 -14.45
CA ILE A 349 -7.95 11.86 -13.11
C ILE A 349 -8.39 13.30 -13.33
N SER A 350 -9.43 13.73 -12.63
CA SER A 350 -9.87 15.11 -12.59
C SER A 350 -10.05 15.52 -11.13
N ILE A 351 -9.26 16.49 -10.68
CA ILE A 351 -9.32 17.04 -9.33
C ILE A 351 -9.81 18.46 -9.45
N SER A 352 -10.92 18.75 -8.79
CA SER A 352 -11.56 20.07 -8.81
C SER A 352 -11.57 20.64 -7.40
N LEU A 353 -11.23 21.93 -7.30
CA LEU A 353 -11.23 22.68 -6.05
C LEU A 353 -12.26 23.81 -6.16
N CYS A 354 -13.19 23.90 -5.20
CA CYS A 354 -14.03 25.09 -5.01
C CYS A 354 -13.31 26.03 -4.06
N ASP A 355 -12.83 27.15 -4.59
CA ASP A 355 -12.42 28.31 -3.78
C ASP A 355 -13.64 29.23 -3.56
N CYS A 356 -14.66 28.67 -2.93
CA CYS A 356 -15.88 29.37 -2.52
C CYS A 356 -15.88 29.55 -0.99
N ASP A 357 -16.94 30.10 -0.38
CA ASP A 357 -17.04 30.22 1.09
C ASP A 357 -16.89 28.86 1.85
N LEU A 358 -16.81 27.74 1.13
CA LEU A 358 -16.57 26.39 1.62
C LEU A 358 -15.38 25.77 0.86
N ASP A 359 -14.36 25.32 1.56
CA ASP A 359 -13.24 24.55 0.98
C ASP A 359 -13.75 23.16 0.55
N LEU A 360 -14.01 22.96 -0.75
CA LEU A 360 -14.53 21.71 -1.28
C LEU A 360 -13.58 21.13 -2.33
N LEU A 361 -13.30 19.84 -2.20
CA LEU A 361 -12.53 19.05 -3.16
C LEU A 361 -13.45 18.00 -3.78
N ASP A 362 -13.38 17.84 -5.09
CA ASP A 362 -14.00 16.74 -5.83
C ASP A 362 -12.95 15.99 -6.64
N VAL A 363 -12.93 14.66 -6.50
CA VAL A 363 -12.00 13.78 -7.20
C VAL A 363 -12.80 12.84 -8.08
N MET A 364 -12.71 13.08 -9.40
CA MET A 364 -13.22 12.16 -10.39
C MET A 364 -12.10 11.27 -10.89
N PHE A 365 -12.33 9.96 -10.81
CA PHE A 365 -11.37 8.93 -11.16
C PHE A 365 -12.02 7.95 -12.13
N LEU A 366 -11.36 7.70 -13.25
CA LEU A 366 -11.70 6.62 -14.18
C LEU A 366 -10.53 5.62 -14.17
N PRO A 367 -10.72 4.40 -13.62
CA PRO A 367 -9.67 3.39 -13.60
C PRO A 367 -9.26 3.00 -15.02
N SER A 368 -8.13 2.31 -15.12
CA SER A 368 -7.72 1.67 -16.37
C SER A 368 -8.54 0.42 -16.62
N ASP A 369 -9.08 0.27 -17.84
CA ASP A 369 -9.76 -0.95 -18.28
C ASP A 369 -8.78 -2.11 -18.58
N GLY A 370 -7.46 -1.84 -18.55
CA GLY A 370 -6.42 -2.78 -18.95
C GLY A 370 -5.66 -3.48 -17.83
N PHE A 371 -5.93 -3.16 -16.57
CA PHE A 371 -5.24 -3.77 -15.43
C PHE A 371 -5.74 -5.20 -15.17
N ASP A 372 -4.82 -6.17 -15.19
CA ASP A 372 -5.14 -7.56 -14.86
C ASP A 372 -4.11 -8.23 -13.93
N LEU A 373 -4.42 -9.45 -13.52
CA LEU A 373 -3.60 -10.26 -12.62
C LEU A 373 -2.18 -10.54 -13.17
N GLY A 374 -2.02 -10.58 -14.49
CA GLY A 374 -0.74 -10.79 -15.17
C GLY A 374 0.18 -9.57 -15.15
N ASP A 375 -0.34 -8.40 -14.79
CA ASP A 375 0.45 -7.18 -14.64
C ASP A 375 1.05 -7.03 -13.24
N ILE A 376 0.49 -7.72 -12.24
CA ILE A 376 0.99 -7.69 -10.87
C ILE A 376 2.33 -8.46 -10.81
N PRO A 377 3.42 -7.82 -10.33
CA PRO A 377 4.72 -8.46 -10.25
C PRO A 377 4.67 -9.83 -9.56
N PRO A 378 5.37 -10.85 -10.08
CA PRO A 378 5.26 -12.23 -9.58
C PRO A 378 5.90 -12.41 -8.20
N SER A 379 6.91 -11.61 -7.87
CA SER A 379 7.61 -11.66 -6.58
C SER A 379 6.94 -10.76 -5.55
N SER A 380 6.70 -11.28 -4.34
CA SER A 380 6.33 -10.44 -3.18
C SER A 380 7.40 -9.37 -2.93
N TRP A 381 6.98 -8.13 -2.70
CA TRP A 381 7.87 -6.97 -2.67
C TRP A 381 8.34 -6.56 -1.27
N GLY A 382 8.56 -7.54 -0.40
CA GLY A 382 8.90 -7.30 1.01
C GLY A 382 7.69 -7.26 1.94
N VAL A 383 6.51 -7.66 1.45
CA VAL A 383 5.30 -7.88 2.26
C VAL A 383 5.43 -9.19 3.04
N LYS A 384 5.28 -9.13 4.36
CA LYS A 384 5.31 -10.29 5.25
C LYS A 384 4.12 -10.22 6.21
N SER A 385 3.41 -11.33 6.35
CA SER A 385 2.38 -11.45 7.38
C SER A 385 3.03 -11.68 8.73
N ALA A 386 2.47 -11.06 9.78
CA ALA A 386 2.86 -11.37 11.14
C ALA A 386 2.61 -12.85 11.39
N SER A 387 3.67 -13.58 11.74
CA SER A 387 3.64 -15.04 11.81
C SER A 387 4.05 -15.52 13.19
N GLY A 388 3.61 -16.72 13.55
CA GLY A 388 4.09 -17.36 14.76
C GLY A 388 5.45 -18.02 14.57
N LEU A 389 6.02 -18.49 15.67
CA LEU A 389 7.35 -19.12 15.68
C LEU A 389 7.49 -20.34 14.75
N LEU A 390 6.37 -21.00 14.43
CA LEU A 390 6.32 -22.27 13.69
C LEU A 390 5.07 -22.30 12.80
N PRO A 391 5.15 -22.74 11.53
CA PRO A 391 4.01 -22.76 10.60
C PRO A 391 2.83 -23.67 11.04
N TYR A 392 3.02 -24.50 12.06
CA TYR A 392 1.99 -25.43 12.57
C TYR A 392 1.78 -25.31 14.08
N GLY A 393 1.97 -24.10 14.65
CA GLY A 393 1.83 -23.87 16.09
C GLY A 393 0.52 -24.39 16.68
N GLY A 394 -0.61 -24.10 16.01
CA GLY A 394 -1.93 -24.58 16.44
C GLY A 394 -2.08 -26.10 16.43
N ALA A 395 -1.57 -26.79 15.41
CA ALA A 395 -1.59 -28.25 15.35
C ALA A 395 -0.71 -28.87 16.44
N LEU A 396 0.45 -28.26 16.70
CA LEU A 396 1.38 -28.68 17.75
C LEU A 396 0.76 -28.49 19.15
N MET A 397 0.03 -27.39 19.37
CA MET A 397 -0.76 -27.17 20.58
C MET A 397 -1.81 -28.29 20.78
N LEU A 398 -2.63 -28.57 19.75
CA LEU A 398 -3.68 -29.59 19.82
C LEU A 398 -3.10 -30.99 20.06
N GLY A 399 -2.00 -31.34 19.39
CA GLY A 399 -1.27 -32.59 19.62
C GLY A 399 -0.75 -32.69 21.05
N GLY A 400 -0.18 -31.62 21.58
CA GLY A 400 0.28 -31.56 22.97
C GLY A 400 -0.85 -31.75 23.98
N LEU A 401 -1.99 -31.11 23.73
CA LEU A 401 -3.19 -31.21 24.56
C LEU A 401 -3.77 -32.64 24.53
N ALA A 402 -3.85 -33.26 23.36
CA ALA A 402 -4.31 -34.64 23.20
C ALA A 402 -3.40 -35.65 23.93
N LEU A 403 -2.09 -35.52 23.80
CA LEU A 403 -1.12 -36.37 24.49
C LEU A 403 -1.18 -36.20 26.02
N GLY A 404 -1.27 -34.96 26.50
CA GLY A 404 -1.39 -34.65 27.92
C GLY A 404 -2.68 -35.21 28.54
N LEU A 405 -3.81 -35.07 27.84
CA LEU A 405 -5.09 -35.65 28.26
C LEU A 405 -5.07 -37.18 28.25
N ALA A 406 -4.54 -37.79 27.19
CA ALA A 406 -4.43 -39.25 27.09
C ALA A 406 -3.56 -39.83 28.22
N ALA A 407 -2.44 -39.18 28.53
CA ALA A 407 -1.56 -39.57 29.63
C ALA A 407 -2.28 -39.47 30.99
N THR A 408 -2.96 -38.35 31.22
CA THR A 408 -3.73 -38.11 32.46
C THR A 408 -4.85 -39.14 32.61
N TRP A 409 -5.56 -39.46 31.53
CA TRP A 409 -6.61 -40.47 31.52
C TRP A 409 -6.09 -41.87 31.82
N MET A 410 -4.96 -42.27 31.21
CA MET A 410 -4.29 -43.53 31.50
C MET A 410 -3.85 -43.63 32.97
N GLU A 411 -3.34 -42.56 33.55
CA GLU A 411 -2.97 -42.52 34.97
C GLU A 411 -4.19 -42.65 35.89
N VAL A 412 -5.30 -41.98 35.58
CA VAL A 412 -6.55 -42.09 36.35
C VAL A 412 -7.10 -43.52 36.28
N GLN A 413 -7.11 -44.15 35.11
CA GLN A 413 -7.55 -45.54 34.97
C GLN A 413 -6.65 -46.52 35.73
N ARG A 414 -5.33 -46.31 35.71
CA ARG A 414 -4.41 -47.14 36.49
C ARG A 414 -4.64 -46.99 37.98
N LYS A 415 -4.88 -45.75 38.44
CA LYS A 415 -5.17 -45.47 39.84
C LYS A 415 -6.47 -46.14 40.28
N SER A 416 -7.55 -46.00 39.51
CA SER A 416 -8.84 -46.61 39.87
C SER A 416 -8.77 -48.14 39.90
N LYS A 417 -8.05 -48.77 38.95
CA LYS A 417 -7.79 -50.22 38.97
C LYS A 417 -6.98 -50.65 40.20
N ALA A 418 -5.97 -49.86 40.59
CA ALA A 418 -5.18 -50.15 41.79
C ALA A 418 -6.00 -50.00 43.08
N GLU A 419 -6.87 -48.98 43.16
CA GLU A 419 -7.80 -48.78 44.27
C GLU A 419 -8.81 -49.95 44.37
N GLN A 420 -9.36 -50.42 43.25
CA GLN A 420 -10.25 -51.58 43.20
C GLN A 420 -9.56 -52.86 43.68
N LEU A 421 -8.36 -53.16 43.19
CA LEU A 421 -7.57 -54.32 43.64
C LEU A 421 -7.25 -54.23 45.13
N ALA A 422 -6.90 -53.05 45.64
CA ALA A 422 -6.62 -52.86 47.07
C ALA A 422 -7.86 -53.12 47.94
N LEU A 423 -9.05 -52.70 47.50
CA LEU A 423 -10.32 -52.98 48.18
C LEU A 423 -10.67 -54.48 48.16
N GLU A 424 -10.44 -55.17 47.04
CA GLU A 424 -10.63 -56.63 46.92
C GLU A 424 -9.71 -57.40 47.88
N PHE A 425 -8.43 -57.04 47.96
CA PHE A 425 -7.50 -57.67 48.91
C PHE A 425 -7.84 -57.35 50.37
N ALA A 426 -8.29 -56.12 50.66
CA ALA A 426 -8.69 -55.73 52.02
C ALA A 426 -9.94 -56.50 52.50
N THR A 427 -10.90 -56.75 51.60
CA THR A 427 -12.13 -57.51 51.91
C THR A 427 -11.91 -59.01 52.01
N GLN A 428 -10.96 -59.59 51.25
CA GLN A 428 -10.56 -60.98 51.44
C GLN A 428 -9.87 -61.22 52.79
N ASN A 429 -9.08 -60.26 53.27
CA ASN A 429 -8.35 -60.39 54.53
C ASN A 429 -9.29 -60.32 55.76
N THR A 430 -10.41 -59.60 55.69
CA THR A 430 -11.42 -59.59 56.77
C THR A 430 -12.23 -60.88 56.88
N ASN A 431 -12.34 -61.67 55.81
CA ASN A 431 -13.04 -62.96 55.82
C ASN A 431 -12.16 -64.15 56.27
N GLN A 432 -10.85 -63.96 56.47
CA GLN A 432 -9.94 -65.02 56.94
C GLN A 432 -9.76 -65.06 58.48
N TRP A 433 -10.37 -64.14 59.22
CA TRP A 433 -10.28 -64.07 60.70
C TRP A 433 -11.61 -64.35 61.42
N ASN A 434 -12.55 -65.05 60.78
CA ASN A 434 -13.75 -65.61 61.42
C ASN A 434 -13.72 -67.14 61.42
#